data_AF-A0A940Y4T4-F1
#
_entry.id   AF-A0A940Y4T4-F1
#
_cell.length_a   1.000
_cell.length_b   1.000
_cell.length_c   1.000
_cell.angle_alpha   90.00
_cell.angle_beta   90.00
_cell.angle_gamma   90.00
#
_symmetry.space_group_name_H-M   'P 1'
#
loop_
_entity.id
_entity.type
_entity.pdbx_description
1 polymer ?
#
loop_
_entity_poly.entity_id
_entity_poly.type
_entity_poly.pdbx_seq_one_letter_code
_entity_poly.pdbx_strand_id
1 'polypeptide(L)'
;MKWYVVGYLLLVPVVVPAFMAAQSPPQHAGGAAVPILWGISLLTAVVVARVAGRGQFLRWWLLPARTAVLLGLCAAAVVVTRSQVEPGALRATMEEPADPYAKWMVTSMLEILAAGLTAMVFFLGVRWWGRRYAAPSPRGRRSADGPGRSNRPAVPEPGEIWLAVVPYREGTGEESQHYCVVVNCHEHHVGVLQITSQNKDARRDHVRIPNDGWDEVSGKDHWMEIGVALREVPYEKFLTVSPQGQCPTTTWEQIRAAHPAECADRPGPATVWAPLAGRRKLSRHERPSSTL
;
A
#
# COMPACT_ATOMS: atom_id res chain seq x y z
N MET A 1 -5.00 14.41 0.74
CA MET A 1 -4.30 15.32 -0.20
C MET A 1 -5.32 15.90 -1.16
N LYS A 2 -5.43 17.22 -1.28
CA LYS A 2 -6.42 17.86 -2.16
C LYS A 2 -5.85 17.99 -3.58
N TRP A 3 -6.27 17.12 -4.50
CA TRP A 3 -5.67 17.01 -5.84
C TRP A 3 -5.80 18.25 -6.72
N TYR A 4 -6.81 19.09 -6.49
CA TYR A 4 -6.93 20.38 -7.18
C TYR A 4 -5.78 21.35 -6.81
N VAL A 5 -5.28 21.32 -5.56
CA VAL A 5 -4.12 22.13 -5.14
C VAL A 5 -2.87 21.64 -5.86
N VAL A 6 -2.73 20.32 -6.00
CA VAL A 6 -1.62 19.70 -6.75
C VAL A 6 -1.69 20.09 -8.22
N GLY A 7 -2.86 19.99 -8.84
CA GLY A 7 -3.09 20.44 -10.22
C GLY A 7 -2.74 21.91 -10.42
N TYR A 8 -3.15 22.78 -9.49
CA TYR A 8 -2.80 24.20 -9.51
C TYR A 8 -1.28 24.40 -9.47
N LEU A 9 -0.59 23.80 -8.49
CA LEU A 9 0.87 23.93 -8.33
C LEU A 9 1.66 23.40 -9.53
N LEU A 10 1.17 22.33 -10.18
CA LEU A 10 1.78 21.80 -11.40
C LEU A 10 1.61 22.75 -12.60
N LEU A 11 0.50 23.51 -12.65
CA LEU A 11 0.20 24.45 -13.72
C LEU A 11 0.55 25.92 -13.43
N VAL A 12 1.12 26.23 -12.26
CA VAL A 12 1.64 27.56 -11.91
C VAL A 12 2.43 28.24 -13.05
N PRO A 13 3.40 27.59 -13.75
CA PRO A 13 4.14 28.23 -14.84
C PRO A 13 3.29 28.55 -16.09
N VAL A 14 2.06 28.05 -16.18
CA VAL A 14 1.13 28.31 -17.29
C VAL A 14 0.05 29.30 -16.86
N VAL A 15 -0.59 29.06 -15.72
CA VAL A 15 -1.73 29.85 -15.22
C VAL A 15 -1.28 31.26 -14.82
N VAL A 16 -0.14 31.40 -14.14
CA VAL A 16 0.30 32.71 -13.63
C VAL A 16 0.67 33.67 -14.77
N PRO A 17 1.51 33.28 -15.76
CA PRO A 17 1.78 34.18 -16.89
C PRO A 17 0.55 34.52 -17.71
N ALA A 18 -0.36 33.56 -17.91
CA ALA A 18 -1.61 33.80 -18.63
C ALA A 18 -2.52 34.79 -17.88
N PHE A 19 -2.60 34.67 -16.56
CA PHE A 19 -3.33 35.61 -15.71
C PHE A 19 -2.73 37.02 -15.76
N MET A 20 -1.40 37.13 -15.64
CA MET A 20 -0.70 38.42 -15.70
C MET A 20 -0.90 39.12 -17.05
N ALA A 21 -0.88 38.37 -18.15
CA ALA A 21 -1.13 38.89 -19.49
C ALA A 21 -2.58 39.39 -19.68
N ALA A 22 -3.54 38.84 -18.93
CA ALA A 22 -4.95 39.23 -18.98
C ALA A 22 -5.27 40.48 -18.14
N GLN A 23 -4.33 40.99 -17.34
CA GLN A 23 -4.52 42.22 -16.54
C GLN A 23 -4.46 43.48 -17.42
N SER A 24 -5.08 44.55 -16.94
CA SER A 24 -5.02 45.89 -17.56
C SER A 24 -4.34 46.86 -16.60
N PRO A 25 -3.10 47.33 -16.88
CA PRO A 25 -2.28 47.04 -18.06
C PRO A 25 -1.65 45.62 -18.04
N PRO A 26 -1.31 45.04 -19.22
CA PRO A 26 -0.74 43.69 -19.32
C PRO A 26 0.61 43.59 -18.59
N GLN A 27 0.71 42.60 -17.70
CA GLN A 27 1.95 42.32 -16.99
C GLN A 27 2.63 41.07 -17.55
N HIS A 28 3.95 41.04 -17.54
CA HIS A 28 4.75 39.91 -18.01
C HIS A 28 5.63 39.39 -16.88
N ALA A 29 5.66 38.08 -16.70
CA ALA A 29 6.59 37.44 -15.78
C ALA A 29 8.03 37.55 -16.35
N GLY A 30 8.80 38.52 -15.86
CA GLY A 30 10.18 38.75 -16.26
C GLY A 30 11.22 38.23 -15.25
N GLY A 31 12.45 38.05 -15.71
CA GLY A 31 13.62 37.79 -14.87
C GLY A 31 13.51 36.51 -14.03
N ALA A 32 13.70 36.63 -12.72
CA ALA A 32 13.74 35.50 -11.79
C ALA A 32 12.38 34.82 -11.55
N ALA A 33 11.26 35.46 -11.94
CA ALA A 33 9.93 34.88 -11.71
C ALA A 33 9.72 33.58 -12.51
N VAL A 34 10.16 33.54 -13.76
CA VAL A 34 10.00 32.37 -14.64
C VAL A 34 10.63 31.10 -14.05
N PRO A 35 11.93 31.07 -13.69
CA PRO A 35 12.54 29.88 -13.11
C PRO A 35 11.92 29.49 -11.76
N ILE A 36 11.41 30.44 -10.97
CA ILE A 36 10.70 30.14 -9.70
C ILE A 36 9.40 29.37 -9.98
N LEU A 37 8.58 29.82 -10.93
CA LEU A 37 7.31 29.16 -11.28
C LEU A 37 7.56 27.72 -11.77
N TRP A 38 8.57 27.52 -12.62
CA TRP A 38 8.98 26.20 -13.06
C TRP A 38 9.54 25.35 -11.91
N GLY A 39 10.28 25.96 -10.98
CA GLY A 39 10.77 25.31 -9.77
C GLY A 39 9.66 24.77 -8.88
N ILE A 40 8.57 25.54 -8.69
CA ILE A 40 7.39 25.10 -7.92
C ILE A 40 6.75 23.86 -8.55
N SER A 41 6.55 23.89 -9.88
CA SER A 41 5.94 22.76 -10.61
C SER A 41 6.83 21.51 -10.54
N LEU A 42 8.13 21.66 -10.76
CA LEU A 42 9.10 20.57 -10.66
C LEU A 42 9.15 19.99 -9.24
N LEU A 43 9.25 20.83 -8.22
CA LEU A 43 9.25 20.40 -6.82
C LEU A 43 7.98 19.63 -6.47
N THR A 44 6.82 20.12 -6.90
CA THR A 44 5.54 19.45 -6.71
C THR A 44 5.54 18.07 -7.36
N ALA A 45 6.00 17.96 -8.61
CA ALA A 45 6.07 16.68 -9.32
C ALA A 45 7.05 15.69 -8.65
N VAL A 46 8.20 16.16 -8.14
CA VAL A 46 9.15 15.35 -7.37
C VAL A 46 8.51 14.83 -6.08
N VAL A 47 7.80 15.68 -5.34
CA VAL A 47 7.10 15.28 -4.11
C VAL A 47 6.03 14.23 -4.42
N VAL A 48 5.18 14.44 -5.43
CA VAL A 48 4.16 13.46 -5.84
C VAL A 48 4.80 12.13 -6.24
N ALA A 49 5.83 12.15 -7.08
CA ALA A 49 6.54 10.94 -7.52
C ALA A 49 7.24 10.20 -6.37
N ARG A 50 7.83 10.95 -5.42
CA ARG A 50 8.48 10.39 -4.23
C ARG A 50 7.47 9.76 -3.28
N VAL A 51 6.36 10.42 -3.00
CA VAL A 51 5.30 9.91 -2.12
C VAL A 51 4.62 8.70 -2.76
N ALA A 52 4.35 8.72 -4.07
CA ALA A 52 3.80 7.58 -4.80
C ALA A 52 4.71 6.34 -4.75
N GLY A 53 6.03 6.55 -4.68
CA GLY A 53 7.05 5.51 -4.63
C GLY A 53 7.54 5.11 -3.24
N ARG A 54 6.96 5.66 -2.17
CA ARG A 54 7.37 5.39 -0.79
C ARG A 54 7.27 3.87 -0.51
N GLY A 55 8.38 3.25 -0.11
CA GLY A 55 8.50 1.78 0.04
C GLY A 55 9.41 1.10 -1.01
N GLN A 56 9.77 1.78 -2.11
CA GLN A 56 10.71 1.25 -3.12
C GLN A 56 12.12 1.86 -2.98
N PHE A 57 12.65 1.89 -1.75
CA PHE A 57 13.90 2.60 -1.41
C PHE A 57 15.09 2.30 -2.34
N LEU A 58 15.18 1.06 -2.87
CA LEU A 58 16.24 0.66 -3.81
C LEU A 58 16.14 1.26 -5.23
N ARG A 59 15.05 1.96 -5.57
CA ARG A 59 14.79 2.45 -6.94
C ARG A 59 14.76 3.98 -7.03
N TRP A 60 15.64 4.66 -6.30
CA TRP A 60 15.77 6.12 -6.34
C TRP A 60 16.04 6.66 -7.76
N TRP A 61 16.71 5.89 -8.62
CA TRP A 61 16.91 6.19 -10.05
C TRP A 61 15.60 6.30 -10.86
N LEU A 62 14.47 5.73 -10.39
CA LEU A 62 13.17 5.87 -11.06
C LEU A 62 12.47 7.19 -10.74
N LEU A 63 12.93 7.93 -9.73
CA LEU A 63 12.36 9.23 -9.37
C LEU A 63 12.38 10.23 -10.54
N PRO A 64 13.51 10.50 -11.21
CA PRO A 64 13.54 11.44 -12.34
C PRO A 64 12.61 11.00 -13.49
N ALA A 65 12.58 9.70 -13.81
CA ALA A 65 11.69 9.17 -14.83
C ALA A 65 10.21 9.37 -14.48
N ARG A 66 9.82 9.09 -13.23
CA ARG A 66 8.46 9.31 -12.72
C ARG A 66 8.06 10.78 -12.75
N THR A 67 8.97 11.66 -12.34
CA THR A 67 8.76 13.11 -12.38
C THR A 67 8.56 13.58 -13.82
N ALA A 68 9.40 13.14 -14.76
CA ALA A 68 9.27 13.47 -16.18
C ALA A 68 7.95 12.96 -16.79
N VAL A 69 7.57 11.72 -16.48
CA VAL A 69 6.30 11.14 -16.93
C VAL A 69 5.11 11.93 -16.39
N LEU A 70 5.10 12.28 -15.10
CA LEU A 70 4.02 13.06 -14.49
C LEU A 70 3.88 14.44 -15.16
N LEU A 71 4.98 15.16 -15.33
CA LEU A 71 4.97 16.46 -16.01
C LEU A 71 4.49 16.35 -17.47
N GLY A 72 4.97 15.33 -18.18
CA GLY A 72 4.55 15.05 -19.56
C GLY A 72 3.05 14.73 -19.67
N LEU A 73 2.51 13.91 -18.76
CA LEU A 73 1.10 13.59 -18.70
C LEU A 73 0.24 14.82 -18.39
N CYS A 74 0.66 15.67 -17.45
CA CYS A 74 -0.04 16.91 -17.16
C CYS A 74 -0.02 17.88 -18.35
N ALA A 75 1.10 18.01 -19.05
CA ALA A 75 1.18 18.83 -20.26
C ALA A 75 0.26 18.29 -21.38
N ALA A 76 0.26 16.97 -21.59
CA ALA A 76 -0.63 16.33 -22.55
C ALA A 76 -2.11 16.53 -22.20
N ALA A 77 -2.47 16.41 -20.92
CA ALA A 77 -3.83 16.65 -20.45
C ALA A 77 -4.30 18.09 -20.76
N VAL A 78 -3.44 19.09 -20.52
CA VAL A 78 -3.75 20.50 -20.87
C VAL A 78 -3.95 20.68 -22.37
N VAL A 79 -3.07 20.11 -23.20
CA VAL A 79 -3.21 20.17 -24.67
C VAL A 79 -4.54 19.56 -25.13
N VAL A 80 -4.91 18.41 -24.57
CA VAL A 80 -6.19 17.76 -24.86
C VAL A 80 -7.36 18.63 -24.42
N THR A 81 -7.34 19.17 -23.19
CA THR A 81 -8.40 20.06 -22.70
C THR A 81 -8.57 21.27 -23.62
N ARG A 82 -7.49 21.91 -24.06
CA ARG A 82 -7.54 23.03 -25.01
C ARG A 82 -8.15 22.63 -26.35
N SER A 83 -7.73 21.50 -26.92
CA SER A 83 -8.27 21.02 -28.20
C SER A 83 -9.75 20.65 -28.16
N GLN A 84 -10.30 20.32 -26.99
CA GLN A 84 -11.70 19.95 -26.82
C GLN A 84 -12.59 21.18 -26.56
N VAL A 85 -12.03 22.25 -26.00
CA VAL A 85 -12.78 23.48 -25.70
C VAL A 85 -12.94 24.38 -26.93
N GLU A 86 -12.03 24.32 -27.91
CA GLU A 86 -12.11 25.14 -29.14
C GLU A 86 -13.18 24.71 -30.18
N PRO A 87 -13.57 23.43 -30.40
CA PRO A 87 -14.40 23.09 -31.56
C PRO A 87 -15.93 23.15 -31.39
N GLY A 88 -16.52 23.22 -30.19
CA GLY A 88 -17.99 23.31 -30.13
C GLY A 88 -18.71 23.18 -28.79
N ALA A 89 -18.11 22.59 -27.76
CA ALA A 89 -18.83 22.31 -26.50
C ALA A 89 -19.11 23.58 -25.67
N LEU A 90 -18.21 24.55 -25.64
CA LEU A 90 -18.42 25.82 -24.91
C LEU A 90 -19.38 26.79 -25.65
N ARG A 91 -19.57 26.58 -26.95
CA ARG A 91 -20.41 27.41 -27.83
C ARG A 91 -21.90 27.19 -27.60
N ALA A 92 -22.28 26.03 -27.04
CA ALA A 92 -23.67 25.68 -26.74
C ALA A 92 -24.13 26.15 -25.36
N THR A 93 -23.20 26.45 -24.43
CA THR A 93 -23.52 26.88 -23.05
C THR A 93 -23.32 28.37 -22.79
N MET A 94 -22.75 29.12 -23.73
CA MET A 94 -22.59 30.57 -23.64
C MET A 94 -23.03 31.21 -24.97
N GLU A 95 -24.29 31.64 -25.04
CA GLU A 95 -24.60 32.90 -25.74
C GLU A 95 -23.56 33.93 -25.26
N GLU A 96 -22.88 34.59 -26.20
CA GLU A 96 -21.66 35.38 -26.01
C GLU A 96 -21.37 35.81 -24.56
N PRO A 97 -20.32 35.29 -23.90
CA PRO A 97 -19.94 35.82 -22.60
C PRO A 97 -19.44 37.25 -22.82
N ALA A 98 -20.18 38.22 -22.29
CA ALA A 98 -19.88 39.65 -22.32
C ALA A 98 -18.54 40.06 -21.68
N ASP A 99 -17.72 39.10 -21.23
CA ASP A 99 -16.45 39.35 -20.53
C ASP A 99 -15.36 38.31 -20.92
N PRO A 100 -14.26 38.72 -21.60
CA PRO A 100 -13.08 37.91 -21.87
C PRO A 100 -12.50 37.19 -20.64
N TYR A 101 -12.69 37.74 -19.44
CA TYR A 101 -12.22 37.17 -18.18
C TYR A 101 -12.94 35.87 -17.81
N ALA A 102 -14.26 35.79 -18.05
CA ALA A 102 -15.07 34.61 -17.70
C ALA A 102 -14.61 33.37 -18.50
N LYS A 103 -14.29 33.54 -19.79
CA LYS A 103 -13.77 32.46 -20.65
C LYS A 103 -12.42 31.95 -20.14
N TRP A 104 -11.52 32.86 -19.77
CA TRP A 104 -10.19 32.51 -19.23
C TRP A 104 -10.29 31.78 -17.89
N MET A 105 -11.21 32.21 -17.02
CA MET A 105 -11.42 31.57 -15.72
C MET A 105 -11.93 30.13 -15.87
N VAL A 106 -12.96 29.92 -16.70
CA VAL A 106 -13.55 28.58 -16.91
C VAL A 106 -12.52 27.62 -17.52
N THR A 107 -11.77 28.06 -18.53
CA THR A 107 -10.71 27.25 -19.14
C THR A 107 -9.61 26.90 -18.14
N SER A 108 -9.15 27.86 -17.35
CA SER A 108 -8.13 27.63 -16.31
C SER A 108 -8.61 26.64 -15.24
N MET A 109 -9.88 26.72 -14.81
CA MET A 109 -10.43 25.76 -13.86
C MET A 109 -10.46 24.33 -14.40
N LEU A 110 -10.84 24.15 -15.67
CA LEU A 110 -10.83 22.85 -16.33
C LEU A 110 -9.41 22.29 -16.46
N GLU A 111 -8.44 23.12 -16.84
CA GLU A 111 -7.03 22.71 -16.92
C GLU A 111 -6.48 22.26 -15.55
N ILE A 112 -6.75 23.02 -14.48
CA ILE A 112 -6.33 22.69 -13.11
C ILE A 112 -6.95 21.36 -12.65
N LEU A 113 -8.24 21.14 -12.92
CA LEU A 113 -8.92 19.89 -12.58
C LEU A 113 -8.35 18.71 -13.38
N ALA A 114 -8.11 18.88 -14.69
CA ALA A 114 -7.53 17.85 -15.54
C ALA A 114 -6.11 17.45 -15.08
N ALA A 115 -5.26 18.44 -14.77
CA ALA A 115 -3.93 18.20 -14.24
C ALA A 115 -3.97 17.51 -12.87
N GLY A 116 -4.87 17.95 -11.98
CA GLY A 116 -5.07 17.33 -10.67
C GLY A 116 -5.53 15.87 -10.77
N LEU A 117 -6.48 15.57 -11.66
CA LEU A 117 -6.97 14.22 -11.94
C LEU A 117 -5.86 13.34 -12.51
N THR A 118 -5.07 13.88 -13.45
CA THR A 118 -3.92 13.20 -14.05
C THR A 118 -2.88 12.83 -12.98
N ALA A 119 -2.55 13.77 -12.09
CA ALA A 119 -1.63 13.51 -10.97
C ALA A 119 -2.18 12.44 -10.02
N MET A 120 -3.49 12.45 -9.75
CA MET A 120 -4.16 11.42 -8.93
C MET A 120 -4.08 10.04 -9.58
N VAL A 121 -4.43 9.91 -10.86
CA VAL A 121 -4.39 8.63 -11.59
C VAL A 121 -2.96 8.11 -11.68
N PHE A 122 -1.99 8.99 -11.97
CA PHE A 122 -0.57 8.64 -11.95
C PHE A 122 -0.14 8.11 -10.58
N PHE A 123 -0.49 8.82 -9.51
CA PHE A 123 -0.19 8.42 -8.15
C PHE A 123 -0.76 7.04 -7.81
N LEU A 124 -2.04 6.82 -8.11
CA LEU A 124 -2.72 5.55 -7.89
C LEU A 124 -2.12 4.43 -8.74
N GLY A 125 -1.77 4.70 -9.99
CA GLY A 125 -1.15 3.73 -10.89
C GLY A 125 0.23 3.29 -10.43
N VAL A 126 1.12 4.24 -10.09
CA VAL A 126 2.46 3.94 -9.54
C VAL A 126 2.34 3.14 -8.24
N ARG A 127 1.39 3.49 -7.38
CA ARG A 127 1.19 2.84 -6.10
C ARG A 127 0.57 1.44 -6.23
N TRP A 128 -0.42 1.29 -7.10
CA TRP A 128 -0.99 -0.01 -7.47
C TRP A 128 0.09 -0.93 -8.05
N TRP A 129 0.92 -0.40 -8.96
CA TRP A 129 2.07 -1.13 -9.48
C TRP A 129 3.06 -1.51 -8.38
N GLY A 130 3.35 -0.62 -7.43
CA GLY A 130 4.18 -0.95 -6.27
C GLY A 130 3.66 -2.15 -5.46
N ARG A 131 2.35 -2.24 -5.25
CA ARG A 131 1.70 -3.39 -4.59
C ARG A 131 1.82 -4.69 -5.41
N ARG A 132 1.82 -4.61 -6.74
CA ARG A 132 1.93 -5.77 -7.65
C ARG A 132 3.37 -6.28 -7.82
N TYR A 133 4.37 -5.41 -7.66
CA TYR A 133 5.80 -5.72 -7.87
C TYR A 133 6.62 -5.80 -6.58
N ALA A 134 6.03 -5.56 -5.41
CA ALA A 134 6.54 -6.08 -4.16
C ALA A 134 6.46 -7.62 -4.24
N ALA A 135 7.46 -8.22 -4.88
CA ALA A 135 7.57 -9.66 -5.00
C ALA A 135 7.51 -10.28 -3.60
N PRO A 136 6.85 -11.44 -3.44
CA PRO A 136 6.99 -12.27 -2.26
C PRO A 136 8.49 -12.46 -1.99
N SER A 137 8.91 -12.26 -0.75
CA SER A 137 10.28 -12.54 -0.35
C SER A 137 10.65 -13.98 -0.77
N PRO A 138 11.84 -14.24 -1.33
CA PRO A 138 12.17 -15.51 -1.98
C PRO A 138 12.46 -16.67 -1.00
N ARG A 139 11.59 -16.88 0.00
CA ARG A 139 11.63 -18.03 0.90
C ARG A 139 10.25 -18.67 1.02
N GLY A 140 9.84 -19.41 -0.02
CA GLY A 140 8.57 -20.14 0.03
C GLY A 140 8.17 -20.84 -1.26
N ARG A 141 9.01 -21.75 -1.73
CA ARG A 141 8.79 -22.59 -2.92
C ARG A 141 7.52 -23.46 -2.77
N ARG A 142 6.44 -23.15 -3.50
CA ARG A 142 5.61 -24.06 -4.34
C ARG A 142 4.26 -23.41 -4.70
N SER A 143 4.16 -22.91 -5.92
CA SER A 143 3.07 -23.25 -6.83
C SER A 143 3.47 -22.78 -8.22
N ALA A 144 4.05 -23.69 -8.97
CA ALA A 144 4.07 -23.59 -10.41
C ALA A 144 2.67 -23.99 -10.88
N ASP A 145 1.93 -23.06 -11.50
CA ASP A 145 1.15 -23.34 -12.71
C ASP A 145 0.56 -22.04 -13.31
N GLY A 146 0.95 -21.77 -14.56
CA GLY A 146 0.13 -21.10 -15.58
C GLY A 146 0.09 -19.55 -15.61
N PRO A 147 0.43 -18.90 -16.75
CA PRO A 147 0.07 -17.51 -17.01
C PRO A 147 -1.39 -17.46 -17.48
N GLY A 148 -2.32 -17.38 -16.53
CA GLY A 148 -3.73 -17.24 -16.88
C GLY A 148 -4.64 -17.44 -15.68
N ARG A 149 -5.23 -16.33 -15.21
CA ARG A 149 -6.21 -16.19 -14.11
C ARG A 149 -5.63 -16.24 -12.70
N SER A 150 -5.91 -15.17 -11.97
CA SER A 150 -6.71 -15.31 -10.75
C SER A 150 -7.23 -13.93 -10.30
N ASN A 151 -8.50 -13.65 -10.55
CA ASN A 151 -9.29 -12.72 -9.73
C ASN A 151 -9.73 -13.42 -8.42
N ARG A 152 -8.94 -14.40 -7.96
CA ARG A 152 -9.18 -15.13 -6.72
C ARG A 152 -8.59 -14.25 -5.60
N PRO A 153 -9.33 -14.00 -4.51
CA PRO A 153 -8.79 -13.29 -3.35
C PRO A 153 -7.46 -13.94 -2.94
N ALA A 154 -6.46 -13.12 -2.67
CA ALA A 154 -5.22 -13.64 -2.10
C ALA A 154 -5.52 -14.29 -0.75
N VAL A 155 -4.89 -15.43 -0.47
CA VAL A 155 -4.98 -16.06 0.86
C VAL A 155 -4.07 -15.27 1.79
N PRO A 156 -4.56 -14.77 2.95
CA PRO A 156 -3.73 -14.08 3.92
C PRO A 156 -2.51 -14.91 4.34
N GLU A 157 -1.32 -14.29 4.35
CA GLU A 157 -0.06 -14.92 4.75
C GLU A 157 0.53 -14.32 6.03
N PRO A 158 1.28 -15.09 6.85
CA PRO A 158 1.96 -14.58 8.04
C PRO A 158 2.85 -13.37 7.75
N GLY A 159 2.65 -12.31 8.54
CA GLY A 159 3.35 -11.04 8.39
C GLY A 159 2.61 -10.01 7.53
N GLU A 160 1.49 -10.36 6.92
CA GLU A 160 0.68 -9.42 6.16
C GLU A 160 -0.27 -8.61 7.03
N ILE A 161 -0.56 -7.38 6.60
CA ILE A 161 -1.55 -6.50 7.22
C ILE A 161 -2.82 -6.50 6.37
N TRP A 162 -3.96 -6.79 7.00
CA TRP A 162 -5.25 -6.90 6.34
C TRP A 162 -6.31 -6.04 7.03
N LEU A 163 -7.39 -5.73 6.31
CA LEU A 163 -8.61 -5.17 6.88
C LEU A 163 -9.63 -6.30 7.03
N ALA A 164 -10.11 -6.52 8.25
CA ALA A 164 -11.04 -7.61 8.56
C ALA A 164 -12.06 -7.20 9.63
N VAL A 165 -13.13 -7.98 9.75
CA VAL A 165 -14.01 -7.96 10.92
C VAL A 165 -13.40 -8.84 12.00
N VAL A 166 -12.91 -8.23 13.07
CA VAL A 166 -12.15 -8.89 14.14
C VAL A 166 -13.02 -8.92 15.41
N PRO A 167 -13.20 -10.09 16.05
CA PRO A 167 -13.97 -10.19 17.30
C PRO A 167 -13.24 -9.50 18.45
N TYR A 168 -13.96 -8.86 19.37
CA TYR A 168 -13.37 -8.31 20.61
C TYR A 168 -12.88 -9.43 21.53
N ARG A 169 -11.80 -9.17 22.28
CA ARG A 169 -11.18 -10.16 23.18
C ARG A 169 -12.15 -10.67 24.25
N GLU A 170 -13.01 -9.80 24.76
CA GLU A 170 -13.85 -10.07 25.94
C GLU A 170 -14.96 -11.10 25.68
N GLY A 171 -15.02 -11.69 24.47
CA GLY A 171 -15.91 -12.82 24.20
C GLY A 171 -17.39 -12.46 24.21
N THR A 172 -17.73 -11.17 24.15
CA THR A 172 -19.11 -10.64 24.13
C THR A 172 -19.84 -10.97 22.82
N GLY A 173 -19.16 -11.59 21.84
CA GLY A 173 -19.68 -11.83 20.50
C GLY A 173 -19.68 -10.59 19.61
N GLU A 174 -19.26 -9.45 20.14
CA GLU A 174 -19.11 -8.22 19.38
C GLU A 174 -17.87 -8.28 18.49
N GLU A 175 -18.01 -7.82 17.25
CA GLU A 175 -16.92 -7.75 16.28
C GLU A 175 -16.87 -6.35 15.66
N SER A 176 -15.71 -5.96 15.15
CA SER A 176 -15.57 -4.64 14.52
C SER A 176 -14.55 -4.68 13.40
N GLN A 177 -14.72 -3.77 12.45
CA GLN A 177 -13.78 -3.59 11.35
C GLN A 177 -12.47 -3.00 11.86
N HIS A 178 -11.38 -3.76 11.75
CA HIS A 178 -10.05 -3.34 12.18
C HIS A 178 -8.98 -3.79 11.19
N TYR A 179 -7.89 -3.03 11.15
CA TYR A 179 -6.65 -3.55 10.60
C TYR A 179 -6.09 -4.62 11.54
N CYS A 180 -5.52 -5.67 10.97
CA CYS A 180 -4.91 -6.76 11.72
C CYS A 180 -3.63 -7.27 11.04
N VAL A 181 -2.71 -7.80 11.84
CA VAL A 181 -1.53 -8.53 11.35
C VAL A 181 -1.84 -10.02 11.40
N VAL A 182 -1.62 -10.72 10.29
CA VAL A 182 -1.71 -12.18 10.22
C VAL A 182 -0.50 -12.80 10.89
N VAL A 183 -0.72 -13.70 11.85
CA VAL A 183 0.37 -14.35 12.60
C VAL A 183 0.53 -15.81 12.17
N ASN A 184 -0.57 -16.54 12.04
CA ASN A 184 -0.63 -17.91 11.54
C ASN A 184 -1.89 -18.14 10.71
N CYS A 185 -1.88 -19.19 9.90
CA CYS A 185 -3.00 -19.56 9.05
C CYS A 185 -3.37 -21.02 9.34
N HIS A 186 -4.65 -21.24 9.62
CA HIS A 186 -5.24 -22.56 9.78
C HIS A 186 -6.12 -22.89 8.56
N GLU A 187 -6.67 -24.10 8.52
CA GLU A 187 -7.48 -24.57 7.39
C GLU A 187 -8.74 -23.74 7.19
N HIS A 188 -9.36 -23.25 8.26
CA HIS A 188 -10.66 -22.55 8.22
C HIS A 188 -10.63 -21.12 8.74
N HIS A 189 -9.57 -20.72 9.43
CA HIS A 189 -9.44 -19.38 10.01
C HIS A 189 -7.98 -18.95 10.03
N VAL A 190 -7.78 -17.68 10.33
CA VAL A 190 -6.47 -17.04 10.43
C VAL A 190 -6.33 -16.48 11.84
N GLY A 191 -5.22 -16.77 12.52
CA GLY A 191 -4.92 -16.13 13.79
C GLY A 191 -4.28 -14.76 13.56
N VAL A 192 -4.91 -13.73 14.08
CA VAL A 192 -4.52 -12.34 13.86
C VAL A 192 -4.33 -11.57 15.17
N LEU A 193 -3.54 -10.50 15.08
CA LEU A 193 -3.44 -9.49 16.12
C LEU A 193 -4.09 -8.19 15.62
N GLN A 194 -4.95 -7.61 16.45
CA GLN A 194 -5.69 -6.38 16.14
C GLN A 194 -4.79 -5.14 16.26
N ILE A 195 -4.83 -4.27 15.25
CA ILE A 195 -4.12 -3.00 15.25
C ILE A 195 -5.03 -1.88 15.76
N THR A 196 -4.48 -1.00 16.62
CA THR A 196 -5.13 0.22 17.09
C THR A 196 -4.37 1.46 16.64
N SER A 197 -5.10 2.55 16.36
CA SER A 197 -4.55 3.87 16.07
C SER A 197 -4.31 4.73 17.33
N GLN A 198 -4.76 4.26 18.50
CA GLN A 198 -4.53 4.96 19.75
C GLN A 198 -3.09 4.76 20.22
N ASN A 199 -2.44 5.84 20.67
CA ASN A 199 -1.09 5.75 21.21
C ASN A 199 -1.07 4.84 22.46
N LYS A 200 -0.14 3.89 22.46
CA LYS A 200 0.14 2.97 23.58
C LYS A 200 1.63 2.92 23.95
N ASP A 201 2.39 3.98 23.72
CA ASP A 201 3.84 4.03 24.02
C ASP A 201 4.13 3.85 25.53
N ALA A 202 3.21 4.23 26.41
CA ALA A 202 3.35 4.06 27.85
C ALA A 202 3.16 2.60 28.33
N ARG A 203 2.82 1.69 27.42
CA ARG A 203 2.35 0.32 27.71
C ARG A 203 3.37 -0.69 27.17
N ARG A 204 3.89 -1.57 28.04
CA ARG A 204 4.92 -2.56 27.68
C ARG A 204 4.37 -3.79 26.95
N ASP A 205 3.06 -4.01 27.04
CA ASP A 205 2.28 -5.05 26.36
C ASP A 205 1.93 -4.66 24.92
N HIS A 206 2.44 -3.54 24.40
CA HIS A 206 2.17 -3.07 23.05
C HIS A 206 3.45 -2.87 22.25
N VAL A 207 3.42 -3.29 20.98
CA VAL A 207 4.44 -2.97 19.99
C VAL A 207 3.95 -1.82 19.11
N ARG A 208 4.84 -0.86 18.84
CA ARG A 208 4.62 0.18 17.84
C ARG A 208 4.83 -0.40 16.45
N ILE A 209 3.89 -0.13 15.56
CA ILE A 209 3.94 -0.46 14.15
C ILE A 209 4.14 0.84 13.38
N PRO A 210 5.35 1.09 12.84
CA PRO A 210 5.58 2.20 11.92
C PRO A 210 4.60 2.13 10.74
N ASN A 211 4.11 3.28 10.30
CA ASN A 211 3.14 3.31 9.20
C ASN A 211 3.70 2.72 7.91
N ASP A 212 5.01 2.88 7.61
CA ASP A 212 5.75 2.34 6.45
C ASP A 212 5.01 2.31 5.08
N GLY A 213 3.94 3.10 4.94
CA GLY A 213 3.08 3.18 3.78
C GLY A 213 1.93 2.16 3.71
N TRP A 214 1.63 1.39 4.77
CA TRP A 214 0.50 0.42 4.79
C TRP A 214 -0.84 1.07 5.20
N ASP A 215 -0.86 2.09 6.07
CA ASP A 215 -2.06 2.90 6.34
C ASP A 215 -1.95 4.28 5.67
N GLU A 216 -2.62 4.40 4.53
CA GLU A 216 -2.64 5.61 3.70
C GLU A 216 -3.57 6.71 4.24
N VAL A 217 -4.47 6.39 5.17
CA VAL A 217 -5.54 7.30 5.63
C VAL A 217 -5.04 8.17 6.77
N SER A 218 -4.52 7.55 7.83
CA SER A 218 -4.09 8.32 9.02
C SER A 218 -2.68 8.88 8.87
N GLY A 219 -1.79 8.15 8.19
CA GLY A 219 -0.36 8.47 8.09
C GLY A 219 0.39 8.47 9.43
N LYS A 220 -0.25 7.96 10.49
CA LYS A 220 0.30 7.87 11.84
C LYS A 220 0.82 6.47 12.09
N ASP A 221 1.64 6.34 13.12
CA ASP A 221 1.99 5.02 13.62
C ASP A 221 0.82 4.40 14.37
N HIS A 222 0.90 3.08 14.49
CA HIS A 222 -0.13 2.28 15.12
C HIS A 222 0.48 1.45 16.23
N TRP A 223 -0.38 0.85 17.04
CA TRP A 223 0.04 -0.04 18.11
C TRP A 223 -0.73 -1.33 18.04
N MET A 224 -0.11 -2.38 18.55
CA MET A 224 -0.70 -3.69 18.60
C MET A 224 -0.30 -4.36 19.90
N GLU A 225 -1.27 -4.97 20.55
CA GLU A 225 -1.03 -5.70 21.79
C GLU A 225 -0.35 -7.04 21.48
N ILE A 226 0.67 -7.39 22.26
CA ILE A 226 1.47 -8.60 22.12
C ILE A 226 1.44 -9.41 23.42
N GLY A 227 1.70 -10.73 23.33
CA GLY A 227 1.67 -11.61 24.50
C GLY A 227 0.26 -11.97 24.97
N VAL A 228 -0.73 -11.74 24.11
CA VAL A 228 -2.15 -12.12 24.28
C VAL A 228 -2.47 -13.27 23.34
N ALA A 229 -3.56 -14.01 23.58
CA ALA A 229 -4.01 -15.02 22.61
C ALA A 229 -4.34 -14.37 21.25
N LEU A 230 -4.05 -15.08 20.15
CA LEU A 230 -4.46 -14.64 18.81
C LEU A 230 -5.98 -14.64 18.68
N ARG A 231 -6.47 -13.79 17.79
CA ARG A 231 -7.89 -13.75 17.43
C ARG A 231 -8.09 -14.58 16.19
N GLU A 232 -8.99 -15.56 16.27
CA GLU A 232 -9.34 -16.38 15.12
C GLU A 232 -10.35 -15.63 14.24
N VAL A 233 -9.96 -15.40 12.98
CA VAL A 233 -10.80 -14.70 12.00
C VAL A 233 -11.02 -15.62 10.80
N PRO A 234 -12.27 -16.00 10.50
CA PRO A 234 -12.61 -16.74 9.29
C PRO A 234 -12.22 -15.97 8.02
N TYR A 235 -11.84 -16.68 6.95
CA TYR A 235 -11.37 -16.07 5.70
C TYR A 235 -12.40 -15.13 5.06
N GLU A 236 -13.68 -15.42 5.19
CA GLU A 236 -14.79 -14.61 4.68
C GLU A 236 -14.94 -13.24 5.38
N LYS A 237 -14.32 -13.05 6.55
CA LYS A 237 -14.34 -11.79 7.29
C LYS A 237 -13.22 -10.84 6.88
N PHE A 238 -12.36 -11.22 5.95
CA PHE A 238 -11.39 -10.33 5.34
C PHE A 238 -12.08 -9.48 4.27
N LEU A 239 -12.07 -8.16 4.49
CA LEU A 239 -12.89 -7.20 3.73
C LEU A 239 -12.22 -6.73 2.43
N THR A 240 -11.01 -7.20 2.17
CA THR A 240 -10.20 -6.76 1.03
C THR A 240 -9.70 -7.96 0.26
N VAL A 241 -9.45 -7.80 -1.05
CA VAL A 241 -9.01 -8.90 -1.93
C VAL A 241 -7.49 -9.11 -1.91
N SER A 242 -6.76 -8.20 -1.27
CA SER A 242 -5.30 -8.17 -1.17
C SER A 242 -4.88 -7.47 0.12
N PRO A 243 -3.69 -7.77 0.67
CA PRO A 243 -3.19 -7.12 1.88
C PRO A 243 -3.02 -5.61 1.69
N GLN A 244 -3.11 -4.86 2.79
CA GLN A 244 -2.80 -3.43 2.86
C GLN A 244 -1.29 -3.17 2.78
N GLY A 245 -0.50 -4.10 3.28
CA GLY A 245 0.97 -4.04 3.26
C GLY A 245 1.58 -5.18 4.06
N GLN A 246 2.91 -5.14 4.17
CA GLN A 246 3.68 -6.06 5.01
C GLN A 246 3.89 -5.42 6.38
N CYS A 247 3.88 -6.22 7.43
CA CYS A 247 4.30 -5.81 8.76
C CYS A 247 5.78 -5.42 8.70
N PRO A 248 6.18 -4.25 9.24
CA PRO A 248 7.58 -3.84 9.32
C PRO A 248 8.44 -4.93 9.96
N THR A 249 9.61 -5.21 9.39
CA THR A 249 10.41 -6.40 9.76
C THR A 249 10.76 -6.47 11.24
N THR A 250 11.11 -5.33 11.85
CA THR A 250 11.44 -5.23 13.28
C THR A 250 10.21 -5.50 14.15
N THR A 251 9.05 -4.97 13.78
CA THR A 251 7.77 -5.27 14.43
C THR A 251 7.43 -6.75 14.28
N TRP A 252 7.59 -7.33 13.09
CA TRP A 252 7.33 -8.75 12.83
C TRP A 252 8.23 -9.68 13.65
N GLU A 253 9.50 -9.34 13.83
CA GLU A 253 10.40 -10.07 14.73
C GLU A 253 9.93 -10.05 16.18
N GLN A 254 9.43 -8.92 16.67
CA GLN A 254 8.87 -8.82 18.02
C GLN A 254 7.60 -9.64 18.19
N ILE A 255 6.73 -9.66 17.17
CA ILE A 255 5.52 -10.50 17.16
C ILE A 255 5.92 -11.99 17.23
N ARG A 256 6.85 -12.43 16.38
CA ARG A 256 7.32 -13.83 16.42
C ARG A 256 7.96 -14.22 17.74
N ALA A 257 8.70 -13.31 18.36
CA ALA A 257 9.30 -13.53 19.68
C ALA A 257 8.24 -13.63 20.79
N ALA A 258 7.14 -12.88 20.68
CA ALA A 258 6.03 -12.91 21.63
C ALA A 258 5.08 -14.11 21.43
N HIS A 259 5.03 -14.69 20.22
CA HIS A 259 4.15 -15.81 19.86
C HIS A 259 4.92 -17.02 19.28
N PRO A 260 5.91 -17.58 20.01
CA PRO A 260 6.80 -18.59 19.45
C PRO A 260 6.10 -19.89 19.07
N ALA A 261 5.12 -20.35 19.85
CA ALA A 261 4.38 -21.58 19.58
C ALA A 261 3.50 -21.45 18.32
N GLU A 262 2.86 -20.30 18.15
CA GLU A 262 1.92 -20.06 17.05
C GLU A 262 2.65 -19.75 15.73
N CYS A 263 3.84 -19.16 15.79
CA CYS A 263 4.70 -18.97 14.62
C CYS A 263 5.52 -20.21 14.24
N ALA A 264 5.65 -21.20 15.15
CA ALA A 264 6.36 -22.45 14.89
C ALA A 264 5.52 -23.47 14.12
N ASP A 265 4.21 -23.28 14.04
CA ASP A 265 3.29 -24.24 13.44
C ASP A 265 3.29 -24.17 11.91
N ARG A 266 4.37 -24.69 11.33
CA ARG A 266 4.29 -25.45 10.09
C ARG A 266 4.23 -26.91 10.56
N PRO A 267 3.18 -27.69 10.25
CA PRO A 267 3.30 -29.13 10.40
C PRO A 267 4.41 -29.59 9.46
N GLY A 268 5.60 -29.86 10.03
CA GLY A 268 6.57 -30.72 9.38
C GLY A 268 5.88 -32.05 9.06
N PRO A 269 6.24 -32.72 7.95
CA PRO A 269 5.65 -34.03 7.65
C PRO A 269 5.78 -34.89 8.89
N ALA A 270 4.62 -35.34 9.40
CA ALA A 270 4.50 -36.16 10.59
C ALA A 270 5.67 -37.14 10.63
N THR A 271 6.55 -36.97 11.62
CA THR A 271 7.55 -37.98 11.93
C THR A 271 6.76 -39.24 12.24
N VAL A 272 6.79 -40.13 11.26
CA VAL A 272 6.14 -41.43 11.24
C VAL A 272 6.36 -42.10 12.58
N TRP A 273 5.26 -42.51 13.21
CA TRP A 273 5.23 -43.45 14.31
C TRP A 273 6.22 -44.60 14.03
N ALA A 274 7.27 -44.72 14.86
CA ALA A 274 8.10 -45.90 14.85
C ALA A 274 7.28 -47.08 15.41
N PRO A 275 7.11 -48.18 14.68
CA PRO A 275 6.43 -49.35 15.21
C PRO A 275 7.29 -50.02 16.29
N LEU A 276 6.67 -50.34 17.43
CA LEU A 276 7.18 -51.29 18.41
C LEU A 276 7.37 -52.67 17.76
N ALA A 277 8.53 -52.88 17.13
CA ALA A 277 8.94 -54.19 16.65
C ALA A 277 9.82 -54.87 17.69
N GLY A 278 9.18 -55.66 18.55
CA GLY A 278 9.86 -56.64 19.37
C GLY A 278 10.67 -57.61 18.50
N ARG A 279 11.97 -57.69 18.74
CA ARG A 279 12.76 -58.89 18.44
C ARG A 279 13.44 -59.36 19.72
N ARG A 280 12.85 -60.40 20.31
CA ARG A 280 13.55 -61.34 21.19
C ARG A 280 14.74 -61.90 20.42
N LYS A 281 15.96 -61.55 20.84
CA LYS A 281 17.16 -62.31 20.50
C LYS A 281 17.11 -63.61 21.31
N LEU A 282 16.84 -64.72 20.63
CA LEU A 282 17.19 -66.06 21.08
C LEU A 282 18.72 -66.15 21.16
N SER A 283 19.28 -65.89 22.34
CA SER A 283 20.65 -66.27 22.67
C SER A 283 20.70 -67.78 22.91
N ARG A 284 21.18 -68.44 21.86
CA ARG A 284 21.91 -69.70 21.80
C ARG A 284 22.32 -70.30 23.16
N HIS A 285 21.88 -71.54 23.35
CA HIS A 285 22.41 -72.53 24.29
C HIS A 285 23.95 -72.57 24.27
N GLU A 286 24.58 -72.29 25.41
CA GLU A 286 25.82 -72.96 25.81
C GLU A 286 25.48 -73.90 26.97
N ARG A 287 25.79 -75.19 26.77
CA ARG A 287 25.82 -76.20 27.84
C ARG A 287 27.13 -76.04 28.61
N PRO A 288 27.14 -75.98 29.94
CA PRO A 288 28.32 -76.36 30.70
C PRO A 288 28.36 -77.89 30.80
N SER A 289 29.40 -78.48 30.23
CA SER A 289 29.82 -79.86 30.49
C SER A 289 30.39 -79.93 31.90
N SER A 290 29.65 -80.55 32.80
CA SER A 290 30.15 -81.08 34.07
C SER A 290 30.51 -82.54 33.86
N THR A 291 31.77 -82.93 34.03
CA THR A 291 32.15 -84.12 34.81
C THR A 291 33.67 -84.27 34.95
N LEU A 292 34.05 -84.62 36.19
CA LEU A 292 35.32 -85.10 36.74
C LEU A 292 36.35 -84.05 37.16
#